data_AF-U4QRM2-F1
#
_entry.id   AF-U4QRM2-F1
#
_cell.length_a   1.000
_cell.length_b   1.000
_cell.length_c   1.000
_cell.angle_alpha   90.00
_cell.angle_beta   90.00
_cell.angle_gamma   90.00
#
_symmetry.space_group_name_H-M   'P 1'
#
loop_
_entity.id
_entity.type
_entity.pdbx_description
1 polymer ?
#
loop_
_entity_poly.entity_id
_entity_poly.type
_entity_poly.pdbx_seq_one_letter_code
_entity_poly.pdbx_strand_id
1 'polypeptide(L)'
;MNSTPDLLELSGRARIRAMFHPKQRAGLIEAGKVLGKSYCQLHRRIQQGKLALRVQKDEFGQMFVTVDDLAAYLYPDEQSSQPRLSSSPSVSTKRPGRPRKSSEWGAK
;
A
#
# COMPACT_ATOMS: atom_id res chain seq x y z
N MET A 1 23.57 18.90 22.37
CA MET A 1 22.78 19.68 21.41
C MET A 1 21.86 18.71 20.69
N ASN A 2 20.62 18.53 21.19
CA ASN A 2 19.64 17.66 20.56
C ASN A 2 18.67 18.54 19.78
N SER A 3 19.01 18.84 18.53
CA SER A 3 18.11 19.54 17.62
C SER A 3 17.01 18.56 17.22
N THR A 4 15.88 18.57 17.91
CA THR A 4 14.63 18.11 17.31
C THR A 4 14.37 19.04 16.14
N PRO A 5 14.50 18.59 14.88
CA PRO A 5 14.12 19.42 13.75
C PRO A 5 12.67 19.85 13.97
N ASP A 6 12.41 21.15 13.85
CA ASP A 6 11.07 21.69 14.02
C ASP A 6 10.15 20.93 13.07
N LEU A 7 9.20 20.18 13.63
CA LEU A 7 8.39 19.21 12.87
C LEU A 7 7.53 19.91 11.79
N LEU A 8 7.46 21.23 11.87
CA LEU A 8 6.85 22.18 10.94
C LEU A 8 7.71 22.45 9.69
N GLU A 9 9.03 22.31 9.75
CA GLU A 9 9.92 22.49 8.59
C GLU A 9 10.08 21.22 7.74
N LEU A 10 9.73 20.05 8.32
CA LEU A 10 9.85 18.78 7.63
C LEU A 10 8.65 18.56 6.70
N SER A 11 8.93 18.36 5.41
CA SER A 11 7.95 17.96 4.40
C SER A 11 8.03 16.46 4.09
N GLY A 12 6.93 15.91 3.59
CA GLY A 12 6.90 14.57 3.01
C GLY A 12 7.31 13.44 3.97
N ARG A 13 8.22 12.57 3.50
CA ARG A 13 8.68 11.37 4.22
C ARG A 13 9.45 11.71 5.49
N ALA A 14 10.20 12.81 5.50
CA ALA A 14 10.99 13.25 6.64
C ALA A 14 10.08 13.60 7.83
N ARG A 15 8.91 14.19 7.58
CA ARG A 15 7.91 14.48 8.60
C ARG A 15 7.36 13.21 9.25
N ILE A 16 7.04 12.20 8.43
CA ILE A 16 6.57 10.91 8.92
C ILE A 16 7.66 10.25 9.77
N ARG A 17 8.91 10.24 9.30
CA ARG A 17 10.04 9.70 10.07
C ARG A 17 10.24 10.41 11.41
N ALA A 18 10.13 11.74 11.43
CA ALA A 18 10.26 12.52 12.65
C ALA A 18 9.09 12.29 13.64
N MET A 19 7.86 12.09 13.14
CA MET A 19 6.70 11.81 14.01
C MET A 19 6.84 10.51 14.81
N PHE A 20 7.51 9.50 14.26
CA PHE A 20 7.65 8.21 14.91
C PHE A 20 8.99 8.05 15.65
N HIS A 21 9.97 8.95 15.48
CA HIS A 21 11.27 8.84 16.13
C HIS A 21 11.17 8.80 17.67
N PRO A 22 11.88 7.89 18.36
CA PRO A 22 12.89 6.93 17.86
C PRO A 22 12.32 5.60 17.35
N LYS A 23 11.00 5.40 17.40
CA LYS A 23 10.35 4.16 16.96
C LYS A 23 10.34 4.08 15.44
N GLN A 24 10.85 2.98 14.89
CA GLN A 24 10.80 2.71 13.44
C GLN A 24 9.57 1.89 13.03
N ARG A 25 8.69 1.59 13.99
CA ARG A 25 7.47 0.80 13.79
C ARG A 25 6.26 1.60 14.25
N ALA A 26 5.20 1.56 13.45
CA ALA A 26 3.91 2.15 13.76
C ALA A 26 2.87 1.03 13.92
N GLY A 27 2.13 1.06 15.02
CA GLY A 27 0.98 0.16 15.18
C GLY A 27 -0.13 0.51 14.19
N LEU A 28 -1.04 -0.42 13.91
CA LEU A 28 -2.18 -0.17 13.02
C LEU A 28 -3.03 1.04 13.44
N ILE A 29 -3.16 1.29 14.75
CA ILE A 29 -3.90 2.44 15.29
C ILE A 29 -3.21 3.75 14.89
N GLU A 30 -1.89 3.82 15.06
CA GLU A 30 -1.09 5.01 14.75
C GLU A 30 -1.03 5.23 13.24
N ALA A 31 -0.78 4.16 12.46
CA ALA A 31 -0.84 4.20 11.01
C ALA A 31 -2.22 4.67 10.51
N GLY A 32 -3.30 4.24 11.18
CA GLY A 32 -4.65 4.73 10.91
C GLY A 32 -4.78 6.23 11.08
N LYS A 33 -4.24 6.80 12.16
CA LYS A 33 -4.25 8.26 12.39
C LYS A 33 -3.54 9.02 11.28
N VAL A 34 -2.38 8.54 10.84
CA VAL A 34 -1.63 9.17 9.74
C VAL A 34 -2.38 9.06 8.41
N LEU A 35 -3.04 7.92 8.15
CA LEU A 35 -3.82 7.67 6.94
C LEU A 35 -5.23 8.28 6.97
N GLY A 36 -5.63 8.94 8.06
CA GLY A 36 -6.99 9.45 8.26
C GLY A 36 -8.07 8.35 8.29
N LYS A 37 -7.72 7.13 8.74
CA LYS A 37 -8.60 5.96 8.78
C LYS A 37 -8.70 5.39 10.18
N SER A 38 -9.87 4.88 10.54
CA SER A 38 -10.01 4.13 11.79
C SER A 38 -9.31 2.77 11.71
N TYR A 39 -8.91 2.25 12.87
CA TYR A 39 -8.32 0.91 13.00
C TYR A 39 -9.15 -0.15 12.27
N CYS A 40 -10.47 -0.18 12.51
CA CYS A 40 -11.37 -1.17 11.91
C CYS A 40 -11.38 -1.10 10.38
N GLN A 41 -11.38 0.11 9.81
CA GLN A 41 -11.34 0.29 8.35
C GLN A 41 -10.02 -0.19 7.77
N LEU A 42 -8.91 0.13 8.44
CA LEU A 42 -7.57 -0.27 8.02
C LEU A 42 -7.42 -1.80 8.11
N HIS A 43 -7.78 -2.39 9.24
CA HIS A 43 -7.77 -3.83 9.48
C HIS A 43 -8.59 -4.59 8.43
N ARG A 44 -9.81 -4.14 8.14
CA ARG A 44 -10.67 -4.77 7.11
C ARG A 44 -10.04 -4.71 5.72
N ARG A 45 -9.40 -3.60 5.34
CA ARG A 45 -8.73 -3.48 4.04
C ARG A 45 -7.50 -4.37 3.91
N ILE A 46 -6.76 -4.56 5.02
CA ILE A 46 -5.63 -5.48 5.10
C ILE A 46 -6.10 -6.92 4.92
N GLN A 47 -7.13 -7.33 5.66
CA GLN A 47 -7.72 -8.67 5.54
C GLN A 47 -8.27 -8.95 4.12
N GLN A 48 -8.78 -7.91 3.45
CA GLN A 48 -9.25 -8.01 2.07
C GLN A 48 -8.14 -7.96 1.01
N GLY A 49 -6.87 -7.75 1.40
CA GLY A 49 -5.76 -7.60 0.45
C GLY A 49 -5.86 -6.36 -0.44
N LYS A 50 -6.69 -5.37 -0.07
CA LYS A 50 -6.94 -4.15 -0.88
C LYS A 50 -5.97 -3.01 -0.55
N LEU A 51 -5.10 -3.21 0.43
CA LEU A 51 -4.14 -2.21 0.88
C LEU A 51 -2.75 -2.61 0.41
N ALA A 52 -2.14 -1.79 -0.44
CA ALA A 52 -0.76 -1.96 -0.90
C ALA A 52 0.27 -1.52 0.16
N LEU A 53 -0.04 -1.75 1.45
CA LEU A 53 0.82 -1.43 2.58
C LEU A 53 1.35 -2.74 3.18
N ARG A 54 2.66 -2.81 3.41
CA ARG A 54 3.28 -3.99 4.02
C ARG A 54 3.02 -4.00 5.52
N VAL A 55 2.13 -4.89 5.94
CA VAL A 55 1.79 -5.10 7.36
C VAL A 55 2.50 -6.36 7.83
N GLN A 56 3.25 -6.24 8.92
CA GLN A 56 3.92 -7.34 9.58
C GLN A 56 3.21 -7.66 10.89
N LYS A 57 3.43 -8.87 11.40
CA LYS A 57 2.97 -9.28 12.73
C LYS A 57 4.17 -9.50 13.62
N ASP A 58 4.09 -9.01 14.84
CA ASP A 58 5.10 -9.28 15.86
C ASP A 58 4.90 -10.65 16.50
N GLU A 59 5.82 -11.05 17.38
CA GLU A 59 5.79 -12.31 18.12
C GLU A 59 4.50 -12.48 18.95
N PHE A 60 3.92 -11.37 19.39
CA PHE A 60 2.64 -11.31 20.11
C PHE A 60 1.40 -11.25 19.21
N GLY A 61 1.56 -11.42 17.89
CA GLY A 61 0.48 -11.33 16.91
C GLY A 61 -0.04 -9.91 16.64
N GLN A 62 0.61 -8.90 17.20
CA GLN A 62 0.27 -7.49 16.96
C GLN A 62 0.68 -7.06 15.56
N MET A 63 -0.24 -6.43 14.83
CA MET A 63 0.02 -5.92 13.49
C MET A 63 0.68 -4.55 13.54
N PHE A 64 1.82 -4.43 12.88
CA PHE A 64 2.58 -3.18 12.75
C PHE A 64 3.01 -2.95 11.30
N VAL A 65 3.36 -1.71 11.02
CA VAL A 65 3.88 -1.24 9.73
C VAL A 65 5.18 -0.53 9.99
N THR A 66 6.17 -0.68 9.11
CA THR A 66 7.40 0.10 9.23
C THR A 66 7.14 1.55 8.85
N VAL A 67 7.85 2.47 9.49
CA VAL A 67 7.70 3.92 9.19
C VAL A 67 8.09 4.21 7.74
N ASP A 68 9.08 3.49 7.19
CA ASP A 68 9.50 3.64 5.80
C ASP A 68 8.46 3.13 4.79
N ASP A 69 7.80 2.00 5.05
CA ASP A 69 6.71 1.49 4.21
C ASP A 69 5.50 2.42 4.27
N LEU A 70 5.18 2.96 5.46
CA LEU A 70 4.10 3.93 5.62
C LEU A 70 4.39 5.23 4.86
N ALA A 71 5.63 5.72 4.95
CA ALA A 71 6.07 6.90 4.22
C ALA A 71 6.08 6.66 2.70
N ALA A 72 6.52 5.48 2.24
CA ALA A 72 6.51 5.11 0.83
C ALA A 72 5.08 4.99 0.27
N TYR A 73 4.14 4.50 1.08
CA TYR A 73 2.73 4.40 0.70
C TYR A 73 2.05 5.77 0.55
N LEU A 74 2.40 6.73 1.41
CA LEU A 74 1.85 8.09 1.37
C LEU A 74 2.48 8.97 0.28
N TYR A 75 3.77 8.76 0.01
CA TYR A 75 4.56 9.56 -0.94
C TYR A 75 5.22 8.65 -2.00
N PRO A 76 4.42 8.05 -2.90
CA PRO A 76 4.96 7.16 -3.93
C PRO A 76 5.80 7.89 -4.99
N ASP A 77 5.52 9.16 -5.27
CA ASP A 77 6.23 9.94 -6.30
C ASP A 77 7.66 10.33 -5.93
N GLU A 78 8.00 10.35 -4.64
CA GLU A 78 9.37 10.54 -4.15
C GLU A 78 10.28 9.32 -4.40
N GLN A 79 9.73 8.19 -4.89
CA GLN A 79 10.53 7.08 -5.42
C GLN A 79 10.86 7.24 -6.92
N SER A 80 10.37 8.28 -7.59
CA SER A 80 10.53 8.46 -9.05
C SER A 80 11.92 8.91 -9.52
N SER A 81 12.96 8.67 -8.71
CA SER A 81 14.37 8.69 -9.17
C SER A 81 14.94 7.28 -9.37
N GLN A 82 14.15 6.22 -9.19
CA GLN A 82 14.50 4.92 -9.76
C GLN A 82 13.86 4.80 -11.16
N PRO A 83 14.64 4.49 -12.22
CA PRO A 83 14.11 4.36 -13.56
C PRO A 83 13.08 3.23 -13.55
N ARG A 84 11.82 3.59 -13.75
CA ARG A 84 10.82 2.61 -14.16
C ARG A 84 11.29 2.08 -15.50
N LEU A 85 11.74 0.82 -15.53
CA LEU A 85 11.85 0.06 -16.76
C LEU A 85 10.47 0.11 -17.44
N SER A 86 10.38 0.99 -18.42
CA SER A 86 9.21 1.20 -19.25
C SER A 86 9.06 0.01 -20.17
N SER A 87 8.33 -1.01 -19.73
CA SER A 87 7.69 -1.93 -20.68
C SER A 87 6.46 -1.21 -21.23
N SER A 88 6.67 -0.45 -22.30
CA SER A 88 5.67 0.33 -23.04
C SER A 88 4.38 -0.44 -23.30
N PRO A 89 3.19 0.18 -23.13
CA PRO A 89 1.92 -0.35 -23.60
C PRO A 89 1.52 0.31 -24.93
N SER A 90 1.45 -0.43 -26.03
CA SER A 90 0.64 -0.12 -27.24
C SER A 90 0.78 -1.31 -28.22
N VAL A 91 -0.22 -1.86 -28.93
CA VAL A 91 -1.46 -1.34 -29.54
C VAL A 91 -2.52 -2.46 -29.67
N SER A 92 -3.79 -2.03 -29.70
CA SER A 92 -5.08 -2.70 -29.98
C SER A 92 -5.10 -3.85 -31.00
N THR A 93 -6.08 -4.77 -30.94
CA THR A 93 -7.38 -4.61 -31.64
C THR A 93 -8.56 -5.40 -31.04
N LYS A 94 -9.76 -4.91 -31.38
CA LYS A 94 -11.12 -5.30 -30.95
C LYS A 94 -11.56 -6.73 -31.40
N ARG A 95 -12.39 -7.36 -30.54
CA ARG A 95 -13.58 -8.30 -30.71
C ARG A 95 -13.88 -8.87 -32.13
N PRO A 96 -14.59 -10.02 -32.36
CA PRO A 96 -15.65 -10.66 -31.53
C PRO A 96 -15.71 -12.23 -31.56
N GLY A 97 -16.57 -12.83 -30.72
CA GLY A 97 -17.28 -14.10 -30.98
C GLY A 97 -16.48 -15.40 -31.17
N ARG A 98 -16.38 -16.23 -30.11
CA ARG A 98 -16.17 -17.68 -30.28
C ARG A 98 -17.52 -18.39 -30.05
N PRO A 99 -17.98 -19.23 -31.00
CA PRO A 99 -19.33 -19.80 -30.96
C PRO A 99 -19.54 -20.73 -29.76
N ARG A 100 -20.74 -20.65 -29.17
CA ARG A 100 -21.30 -21.69 -28.29
C ARG A 100 -21.39 -22.98 -29.12
N LYS A 101 -20.68 -24.04 -28.72
CA LYS A 101 -21.02 -25.38 -29.24
C LYS A 101 -22.43 -25.71 -28.76
N SER A 102 -23.31 -25.88 -29.73
CA SER A 102 -24.67 -26.35 -29.62
C SER A 102 -24.72 -27.82 -29.21
N SER A 103 -25.91 -28.17 -28.75
CA SER A 103 -26.50 -29.42 -28.31
C SER A 103 -26.41 -30.61 -29.29
N GLU A 104 -26.91 -31.74 -28.78
CA GLU A 104 -27.13 -33.09 -29.34
C GLU A 104 -25.90 -34.01 -29.23
N TRP A 105 -26.01 -35.21 -28.65
CA TRP A 105 -27.06 -36.21 -28.88
C TRP A 105 -27.58 -36.85 -27.58
N GLY A 106 -28.91 -36.92 -27.46
CA GLY A 106 -29.55 -38.03 -26.76
C GLY A 106 -29.66 -39.22 -27.72
N ALA A 107 -29.38 -40.41 -27.25
CA ALA A 107 -29.87 -41.64 -27.86
C ALA A 107 -29.86 -42.78 -26.83
N LYS A 108 -31.08 -43.06 -26.35
CA LYS A 108 -31.62 -44.32 -25.79
C LYS A 108 -31.00 -44.88 -24.52
#